data_AF-A0A7C2XHJ8-F1
#
_entry.id   AF-A0A7C2XHJ8-F1
#
_cell.length_a   1.000
_cell.length_b   1.000
_cell.length_c   1.000
_cell.angle_alpha   90.00
_cell.angle_beta   90.00
_cell.angle_gamma   90.00
#
_symmetry.space_group_name_H-M   'P 1'
#
loop_
_entity.id
_entity.type
_entity.pdbx_description
1 polymer ?
#
loop_
_entity_poly.entity_id
_entity_poly.type
_entity_poly.pdbx_seq_one_letter_code
_entity_poly.pdbx_strand_id
1 'polypeptide(L)'
;MPISAGLLANADGGVVAAVARDPSGDWPTRLAAARLAAGMGVLGGAELKSLYAAAPTEAAPAFKSIALMVAPEFIRDKAARIAAEIAAAADFEGLYAASLLYADDIRALEGAVVPAQEARAFALARLAAGDAIGAERWLTASAPAMREGANDADLMRFIDLVGILSVLDSSGGERVAALANVAAAKPPVILPPAPSATDRNLAQLVGAAIGAAREGARGASALAAIAASDAAARGDAVAYAAMIESFAAAGLSDIVRRQHVERAIAAIYPEARAAVAAGAATPASAPDGMVPRLKPKRET
;
A
#
# COMPACT_ATOMS: atom_id res chain seq x y z
N MET A 1 23.89 -1.02 21.56
CA MET A 1 22.63 -1.76 21.78
C MET A 1 21.98 -1.97 20.42
N PRO A 2 21.48 -3.17 20.07
CA PRO A 2 20.84 -3.38 18.78
C PRO A 2 19.51 -2.60 18.74
N ILE A 3 19.30 -1.82 17.67
CA ILE A 3 18.05 -1.11 17.43
C ILE A 3 17.04 -2.15 16.94
N SER A 4 15.99 -2.42 17.72
CA SER A 4 14.93 -3.34 17.30
C SER A 4 13.93 -2.64 16.37
N ALA A 5 13.26 -3.42 15.50
CA ALA A 5 12.25 -2.89 14.58
C ALA A 5 11.12 -2.10 15.29
N GLY A 6 10.78 -2.45 16.54
CA GLY A 6 9.79 -1.75 17.33
C GLY A 6 10.19 -0.32 17.75
N LEU A 7 11.48 -0.01 17.83
CA LEU A 7 11.96 1.35 18.11
C LEU A 7 11.89 2.25 16.86
N LEU A 8 11.85 1.67 15.66
CA LEU A 8 11.82 2.42 14.40
C LEU A 8 10.43 2.95 14.06
N ALA A 9 9.36 2.36 14.60
CA ALA A 9 7.98 2.74 14.27
C ALA A 9 7.64 4.21 14.61
N ASN A 10 8.35 4.81 15.58
CA ASN A 10 8.18 6.20 15.99
C ASN A 10 9.40 7.08 15.64
N ALA A 11 10.36 6.57 14.87
CA ALA A 11 11.57 7.29 14.54
C ALA A 11 11.35 8.22 13.33
N ASP A 12 12.06 9.35 13.32
CA ASP A 12 12.07 10.27 12.18
C ASP A 12 12.59 9.58 10.92
N GLY A 13 12.01 9.92 9.77
CA GLY A 13 12.35 9.27 8.50
C GLY A 13 13.84 9.34 8.14
N GLY A 14 14.54 10.41 8.55
CA GLY A 14 16.00 10.51 8.39
C GLY A 14 16.79 9.47 9.19
N VAL A 15 16.33 9.16 10.41
CA VAL A 15 16.93 8.11 11.26
C VAL A 15 16.64 6.74 10.66
N VAL A 16 15.40 6.51 10.23
CA VAL A 16 15.00 5.24 9.58
C VAL A 16 15.82 4.99 8.31
N ALA A 17 16.00 6.01 7.46
CA ALA A 17 16.84 5.90 6.27
C ALA A 17 18.32 5.66 6.60
N ALA A 18 18.84 6.26 7.66
CA ALA A 18 20.21 6.01 8.12
C ALA A 18 20.39 4.56 8.57
N VAL A 19 19.44 4.00 9.32
CA VAL A 19 19.47 2.59 9.75
C VAL A 19 19.40 1.64 8.55
N ALA A 20 18.58 1.94 7.53
CA ALA A 20 18.53 1.13 6.30
C ALA A 20 19.91 1.05 5.59
N ARG A 21 20.66 2.16 5.62
CA ARG A 21 21.97 2.29 4.98
C ARG A 21 23.14 1.82 5.85
N ASP A 22 22.92 1.55 7.15
CA ASP A 22 23.98 1.19 8.08
C ASP A 22 24.61 -0.16 7.68
N PRO A 23 25.88 -0.19 7.22
CA PRO A 23 26.52 -1.44 6.82
C PRO A 23 26.81 -2.37 8.00
N SER A 24 26.78 -1.87 9.23
CA SER A 24 27.01 -2.64 10.46
C SER A 24 25.74 -3.26 11.05
N GLY A 25 24.55 -2.85 10.58
CA GLY A 25 23.27 -3.40 10.99
C GLY A 25 22.97 -4.77 10.38
N ASP A 26 22.17 -5.57 11.08
CA ASP A 26 21.68 -6.85 10.55
C ASP A 26 20.68 -6.63 9.41
N TRP A 27 20.67 -7.54 8.43
CA TRP A 27 19.85 -7.41 7.23
C TRP A 27 18.34 -7.32 7.49
N PRO A 28 17.75 -8.14 8.38
CA PRO A 28 16.33 -8.00 8.73
C PRO A 28 15.96 -6.59 9.18
N THR A 29 16.70 -6.01 10.11
CA THR A 29 16.46 -4.63 10.60
C THR A 29 16.62 -3.61 9.48
N ARG A 30 17.66 -3.74 8.66
CA ARG A 30 17.92 -2.82 7.53
C ARG A 30 16.81 -2.85 6.48
N LEU A 31 16.31 -4.02 6.13
CA LEU A 31 15.23 -4.16 5.14
C LEU A 31 13.89 -3.66 5.70
N ALA A 32 13.60 -3.90 6.98
CA ALA A 32 12.44 -3.32 7.64
C ALA A 32 12.51 -1.78 7.65
N ALA A 33 13.67 -1.23 8.01
CA ALA A 33 13.91 0.22 7.95
C ALA A 33 13.79 0.76 6.52
N ALA A 34 14.29 0.04 5.51
CA ALA A 34 14.18 0.46 4.12
C ALA A 34 12.72 0.54 3.64
N ARG A 35 11.87 -0.43 4.02
CA ARG A 35 10.43 -0.40 3.72
C ARG A 35 9.75 0.80 4.37
N LEU A 36 10.03 1.02 5.66
CA LEU A 36 9.47 2.14 6.41
C LEU A 36 9.91 3.49 5.81
N ALA A 37 11.20 3.65 5.50
CA ALA A 37 11.72 4.85 4.86
C ALA A 37 11.12 5.09 3.47
N ALA A 38 10.83 4.02 2.72
CA ALA A 38 10.15 4.11 1.44
C ALA A 38 8.68 4.54 1.60
N GLY A 39 7.97 3.96 2.58
CA GLY A 39 6.61 4.38 2.95
C GLY A 39 6.53 5.85 3.35
N MET A 40 7.55 6.34 4.07
CA MET A 40 7.70 7.76 4.44
C MET A 40 8.15 8.67 3.28
N GLY A 41 8.44 8.12 2.09
CA GLY A 41 8.91 8.87 0.93
C GLY A 41 10.35 9.39 1.03
N VAL A 42 11.12 8.94 2.03
CA VAL A 42 12.53 9.34 2.23
C VAL A 42 13.48 8.51 1.38
N LEU A 43 13.06 7.29 1.02
CA LEU A 43 13.84 6.35 0.23
C LEU A 43 13.10 5.99 -1.07
N GLY A 44 13.77 6.19 -2.21
CA GLY A 44 13.17 5.94 -3.54
C GLY A 44 13.21 4.47 -3.97
N GLY A 45 12.37 4.09 -4.93
CA GLY A 45 12.27 2.69 -5.38
C GLY A 45 13.58 2.08 -5.91
N ALA A 46 14.41 2.86 -6.62
CA ALA A 46 15.70 2.39 -7.13
C ALA A 46 16.68 2.05 -5.98
N GLU A 47 16.69 2.87 -4.94
CA GLU A 47 17.52 2.65 -3.76
C GLU A 47 17.00 1.45 -2.95
N LEU A 48 15.67 1.33 -2.80
CA LEU A 48 15.04 0.19 -2.14
C LEU A 48 15.43 -1.12 -2.84
N LYS A 49 15.29 -1.14 -4.18
CA LYS A 49 15.68 -2.28 -5.01
C LYS A 49 17.16 -2.60 -4.88
N SER A 50 18.03 -1.60 -4.79
CA SER A 50 19.47 -1.78 -4.56
C SER A 50 19.75 -2.42 -3.20
N LEU A 51 19.07 -2.01 -2.13
CA LEU A 51 19.24 -2.62 -0.80
C LEU A 51 18.79 -4.08 -0.78
N TYR A 52 17.65 -4.38 -1.40
CA TYR A 52 17.14 -5.75 -1.56
C TYR A 52 18.06 -6.62 -2.44
N ALA A 53 18.64 -6.03 -3.48
CA ALA A 53 19.62 -6.70 -4.33
C ALA A 53 20.93 -7.00 -3.59
N ALA A 54 21.36 -6.14 -2.66
CA ALA A 54 22.56 -6.34 -1.85
C ALA A 54 22.36 -7.34 -0.69
N ALA A 55 21.13 -7.54 -0.22
CA ALA A 55 20.83 -8.45 0.88
C ALA A 55 21.17 -9.92 0.54
N PRO A 56 21.59 -10.73 1.52
CA PRO A 56 21.76 -12.17 1.35
C PRO A 56 20.41 -12.83 1.09
N THR A 57 20.43 -14.00 0.45
CA THR A 57 19.20 -14.71 0.05
C THR A 57 18.28 -15.01 1.21
N GLU A 58 18.83 -15.35 2.37
CA GLU A 58 18.09 -15.64 3.60
C GLU A 58 17.29 -14.44 4.12
N ALA A 59 17.77 -13.21 3.88
CA ALA A 59 17.12 -11.99 4.36
C ALA A 59 16.03 -11.46 3.40
N ALA A 60 16.10 -11.81 2.11
CA ALA A 60 15.14 -11.38 1.09
C ALA A 60 14.74 -12.51 0.13
N PRO A 61 14.28 -13.68 0.63
CA PRO A 61 14.16 -14.89 -0.18
C PRO A 61 13.17 -14.74 -1.34
N ALA A 62 12.02 -14.10 -1.11
CA ALA A 62 11.01 -13.88 -2.13
C ALA A 62 11.52 -12.97 -3.26
N PHE A 63 12.12 -11.82 -2.90
CA PHE A 63 12.71 -10.90 -3.86
C PHE A 63 13.76 -11.58 -4.73
N LYS A 64 14.67 -12.37 -4.13
CA LYS A 64 15.70 -13.10 -4.86
C LYS A 64 15.09 -14.17 -5.77
N SER A 65 14.10 -14.91 -5.28
CA SER A 65 13.40 -15.93 -6.07
C SER A 65 12.73 -15.32 -7.31
N ILE A 66 12.03 -14.18 -7.15
CA ILE A 66 11.36 -13.47 -8.24
C ILE A 66 12.38 -12.89 -9.23
N ALA A 67 13.48 -12.31 -8.72
CA ALA A 67 14.52 -11.73 -9.56
C ALA A 67 15.23 -12.75 -10.46
N LEU A 68 15.28 -14.03 -10.06
CA LEU A 68 15.84 -15.12 -10.86
C LEU A 68 14.90 -15.61 -11.97
N MET A 69 13.62 -15.27 -11.92
CA MET A 69 12.61 -15.64 -12.93
C MET A 69 12.67 -14.67 -14.13
N VAL A 70 13.73 -14.77 -14.92
CA VAL A 70 13.94 -13.92 -16.10
C VAL A 70 13.49 -14.55 -17.41
N ALA A 71 13.33 -15.88 -17.44
CA ALA A 71 12.97 -16.59 -18.65
C ALA A 71 11.45 -16.49 -18.96
N PRO A 72 11.03 -16.39 -20.24
CA PRO A 72 9.62 -16.20 -20.62
C PRO A 72 8.67 -17.29 -20.10
N GLU A 73 9.15 -18.52 -19.95
CA GLU A 73 8.37 -19.64 -19.42
C GLU A 73 7.93 -19.43 -17.96
N PHE A 74 8.64 -18.60 -17.20
CA PHE A 74 8.32 -18.31 -15.80
C PHE A 74 7.41 -17.10 -15.62
N ILE A 75 6.92 -16.47 -16.70
CA ILE A 75 6.06 -15.26 -16.62
C ILE A 75 4.87 -15.48 -15.69
N ARG A 76 4.20 -16.64 -15.79
CA ARG A 76 3.04 -16.97 -14.97
C ARG A 76 3.41 -17.20 -13.50
N ASP A 77 4.46 -17.97 -13.24
CA ASP A 77 4.92 -18.25 -11.87
C ASP A 77 5.44 -16.98 -11.19
N LYS A 78 6.09 -16.11 -11.97
CA LYS A 78 6.57 -14.80 -11.51
C LYS A 78 5.39 -13.91 -11.14
N ALA A 79 4.36 -13.84 -11.99
CA ALA A 79 3.15 -13.07 -11.72
C ALA A 79 2.47 -13.53 -10.42
N ALA A 80 2.28 -14.85 -10.26
CA ALA A 80 1.70 -15.43 -9.05
C ALA A 80 2.51 -15.12 -7.78
N ARG A 81 3.85 -15.16 -7.86
CA ARG A 81 4.73 -14.84 -6.72
C ARG A 81 4.70 -13.36 -6.35
N ILE A 82 4.73 -12.46 -7.34
CA ILE A 82 4.59 -11.03 -7.09
C ILE A 82 3.23 -10.73 -6.46
N ALA A 83 2.16 -11.33 -6.97
CA ALA A 83 0.82 -11.17 -6.40
C ALA A 83 0.74 -11.70 -4.96
N ALA A 84 1.41 -12.82 -4.65
CA ALA A 84 1.49 -13.35 -3.29
C ALA A 84 2.23 -12.40 -2.34
N GLU A 85 3.35 -11.80 -2.78
CA GLU A 85 4.09 -10.81 -1.99
C GLU A 85 3.25 -9.55 -1.70
N ILE A 86 2.48 -9.08 -2.69
CA ILE A 86 1.55 -7.95 -2.52
C ILE A 86 0.45 -8.31 -1.52
N ALA A 87 -0.12 -9.51 -1.62
CA ALA A 87 -1.17 -9.98 -0.73
C ALA A 87 -0.67 -10.24 0.70
N ALA A 88 0.61 -10.56 0.87
CA ALA A 88 1.25 -10.79 2.17
C ALA A 88 1.57 -9.49 2.94
N ALA A 89 1.41 -8.32 2.32
CA ALA A 89 1.58 -7.05 3.01
C ALA A 89 0.56 -6.91 4.16
N ALA A 90 1.07 -6.68 5.37
CA ALA A 90 0.25 -6.52 6.57
C ALA A 90 -0.21 -5.07 6.80
N ASP A 91 0.44 -4.11 6.13
CA ASP A 91 0.23 -2.68 6.29
C ASP A 91 0.44 -1.94 4.95
N PHE A 92 0.11 -0.65 4.93
CA PHE A 92 0.25 0.17 3.74
C PHE A 92 1.72 0.33 3.34
N GLU A 93 2.63 0.48 4.30
CA GLU A 93 4.06 0.65 4.07
C GLU A 93 4.68 -0.57 3.37
N GLY A 94 4.31 -1.78 3.80
CA GLY A 94 4.70 -3.03 3.17
C GLY A 94 4.16 -3.15 1.75
N LEU A 95 2.88 -2.80 1.54
CA LEU A 95 2.26 -2.78 0.21
C LEU A 95 2.94 -1.76 -0.71
N TYR A 96 3.19 -0.56 -0.22
CA TYR A 96 3.86 0.51 -0.97
C TYR A 96 5.28 0.09 -1.34
N ALA A 97 6.04 -0.47 -0.40
CA ALA A 97 7.37 -0.99 -0.67
C ALA A 97 7.35 -2.12 -1.73
N ALA A 98 6.39 -3.06 -1.65
CA ALA A 98 6.22 -4.09 -2.66
C ALA A 98 5.87 -3.50 -4.04
N SER A 99 5.01 -2.47 -4.07
CA SER A 99 4.65 -1.77 -5.31
C SER A 99 5.86 -1.13 -5.99
N LEU A 100 6.80 -0.56 -5.21
CA LEU A 100 8.02 0.03 -5.72
C LEU A 100 9.04 -1.03 -6.17
N LEU A 101 9.22 -2.09 -5.38
CA LEU A 101 10.17 -3.17 -5.67
C LEU A 101 9.86 -3.88 -7.00
N TYR A 102 8.58 -4.17 -7.23
CA TYR A 102 8.11 -4.96 -8.37
C TYR A 102 7.49 -4.10 -9.48
N ALA A 103 7.63 -2.77 -9.44
CA ALA A 103 7.02 -1.86 -10.41
C ALA A 103 7.36 -2.22 -11.87
N ASP A 104 8.65 -2.48 -12.15
CA ASP A 104 9.12 -2.81 -13.49
C ASP A 104 8.59 -4.18 -13.94
N ASP A 105 8.57 -5.16 -13.03
CA ASP A 105 8.09 -6.51 -13.33
C ASP A 105 6.58 -6.50 -13.60
N ILE A 106 5.79 -5.79 -12.78
CA ILE A 106 4.35 -5.60 -13.00
C ILE A 106 4.10 -4.92 -14.33
N ARG A 107 4.87 -3.88 -14.68
CA ARG A 107 4.74 -3.22 -15.98
C ARG A 107 5.08 -4.15 -17.14
N ALA A 108 6.11 -4.98 -17.01
CA ALA A 108 6.51 -5.95 -18.03
C ALA A 108 5.47 -7.06 -18.23
N LEU A 109 4.61 -7.31 -17.23
CA LEU A 109 3.48 -8.24 -17.32
C LEU A 109 2.25 -7.64 -18.02
N GLU A 110 2.20 -6.32 -18.29
CA GLU A 110 1.07 -5.70 -18.99
C GLU A 110 0.88 -6.35 -20.37
N GLY A 111 -0.34 -6.83 -20.63
CA GLY A 111 -0.68 -7.55 -21.87
C GLY A 111 -0.52 -9.07 -21.79
N ALA A 112 0.09 -9.61 -20.73
CA ALA A 112 0.06 -11.04 -20.47
C ALA A 112 -1.33 -11.50 -19.96
N VAL A 113 -1.69 -12.75 -20.26
CA VAL A 113 -2.92 -13.35 -19.72
C VAL A 113 -2.63 -13.82 -18.30
N VAL A 114 -3.07 -13.03 -17.32
CA VAL A 114 -2.98 -13.36 -15.89
C VAL A 114 -4.37 -13.62 -15.29
N PRO A 115 -4.49 -14.53 -14.30
CA PRO A 115 -5.72 -14.69 -13.54
C PRO A 115 -6.23 -13.39 -12.92
N ALA A 116 -7.55 -13.26 -12.78
CA ALA A 116 -8.20 -12.06 -12.21
C ALA A 116 -7.72 -11.73 -10.78
N GLN A 117 -7.30 -12.73 -10.01
CA GLN A 117 -6.72 -12.52 -8.68
C GLN A 117 -5.37 -11.79 -8.74
N GLU A 118 -4.48 -12.20 -9.66
CA GLU A 118 -3.18 -11.56 -9.85
C GLU A 118 -3.34 -10.15 -10.41
N ALA A 119 -4.23 -9.97 -11.39
CA ALA A 119 -4.57 -8.66 -11.92
C ALA A 119 -5.08 -7.70 -10.83
N ARG A 120 -5.94 -8.16 -9.90
CA ARG A 120 -6.38 -7.33 -8.76
C ARG A 120 -5.24 -6.97 -7.81
N ALA A 121 -4.31 -7.88 -7.55
CA ALA A 121 -3.12 -7.59 -6.75
C ALA A 121 -2.24 -6.53 -7.43
N PHE A 122 -2.02 -6.63 -8.73
CA PHE A 122 -1.27 -5.63 -9.49
C PHE A 122 -1.98 -4.27 -9.53
N ALA A 123 -3.31 -4.26 -9.68
CA ALA A 123 -4.09 -3.04 -9.55
C ALA A 123 -3.90 -2.39 -8.18
N LEU A 124 -3.96 -3.17 -7.10
CA LEU A 124 -3.74 -2.66 -5.74
C LEU A 124 -2.35 -2.07 -5.56
N ALA A 125 -1.31 -2.72 -6.08
CA ALA A 125 0.05 -2.17 -6.07
C ALA A 125 0.14 -0.85 -6.87
N ARG A 126 -0.51 -0.76 -8.03
CA ARG A 126 -0.56 0.50 -8.81
C ARG A 126 -1.32 1.60 -8.09
N LEU A 127 -2.45 1.28 -7.43
CA LEU A 127 -3.20 2.22 -6.61
C LEU A 127 -2.37 2.74 -5.44
N ALA A 128 -1.63 1.86 -4.74
CA ALA A 128 -0.73 2.25 -3.65
C ALA A 128 0.37 3.20 -4.14
N ALA A 129 0.88 3.01 -5.35
CA ALA A 129 1.84 3.90 -5.98
C ALA A 129 1.23 5.20 -6.53
N GLY A 130 -0.10 5.37 -6.50
CA GLY A 130 -0.82 6.51 -7.09
C GLY A 130 -0.94 6.45 -8.62
N ASP A 131 -0.66 5.31 -9.26
CA ASP A 131 -0.75 5.14 -10.71
C ASP A 131 -2.17 4.69 -11.12
N ALA A 132 -3.06 5.68 -11.32
CA ALA A 132 -4.44 5.45 -11.71
C ALA A 132 -4.56 4.71 -13.06
N ILE A 133 -3.74 5.06 -14.05
CA ILE A 133 -3.79 4.48 -15.39
C ILE A 133 -3.37 3.01 -15.35
N GLY A 134 -2.28 2.71 -14.64
CA GLY A 134 -1.83 1.34 -14.43
C GLY A 134 -2.87 0.51 -13.67
N ALA A 135 -3.50 1.08 -12.65
CA ALA A 135 -4.55 0.41 -11.88
C ALA A 135 -5.79 0.12 -12.75
N GLU A 136 -6.25 1.09 -13.54
CA GLU A 136 -7.40 0.93 -14.45
C GLU A 136 -7.18 -0.23 -15.42
N ARG A 137 -6.00 -0.33 -16.04
CA ARG A 137 -5.67 -1.42 -16.97
C ARG A 137 -5.80 -2.80 -16.32
N TRP A 138 -5.26 -2.95 -15.11
CA TRP A 138 -5.32 -4.22 -14.39
C TRP A 138 -6.73 -4.56 -13.88
N LEU A 139 -7.50 -3.56 -13.43
CA LEU A 139 -8.89 -3.78 -13.06
C LEU A 139 -9.76 -4.13 -14.27
N THR A 140 -9.53 -3.49 -15.41
CA THR A 140 -10.17 -3.82 -16.69
C THR A 140 -9.91 -5.26 -17.09
N ALA A 141 -8.66 -5.74 -16.93
CA ALA A 141 -8.30 -7.13 -17.21
C ALA A 141 -9.00 -8.15 -16.27
N SER A 142 -9.32 -7.76 -15.05
CA SER A 142 -10.03 -8.62 -14.08
C SER A 142 -11.57 -8.55 -14.17
N ALA A 143 -12.13 -7.51 -14.79
CA ALA A 143 -13.57 -7.28 -14.90
C ALA A 143 -14.37 -8.42 -15.55
N PRO A 144 -13.89 -9.14 -16.59
CA PRO A 144 -14.62 -10.28 -17.16
C PRO A 144 -14.97 -11.36 -16.12
N ALA A 145 -14.04 -11.68 -15.22
CA ALA A 145 -14.27 -12.67 -14.17
C ALA A 145 -15.38 -12.26 -13.19
N MET A 146 -15.61 -10.96 -13.00
CA MET A 146 -16.70 -10.47 -12.14
C MET A 146 -18.08 -10.72 -12.77
N ARG A 147 -18.16 -10.64 -14.11
CA ARG A 147 -19.42 -10.88 -14.85
C ARG A 147 -19.78 -12.37 -14.93
N GLU A 148 -18.79 -13.24 -14.90
CA GLU A 148 -18.95 -14.70 -15.10
C GLU A 148 -19.38 -15.44 -13.82
N GLY A 149 -19.69 -14.72 -12.73
CA GLY A 149 -20.15 -15.32 -11.47
C GLY A 149 -19.06 -15.42 -10.41
N ALA A 150 -18.30 -14.34 -10.19
CA ALA A 150 -17.41 -14.25 -9.04
C ALA A 150 -18.19 -14.46 -7.73
N ASN A 151 -17.53 -15.04 -6.72
CA ASN A 151 -18.12 -15.11 -5.39
C ASN A 151 -18.25 -13.68 -4.79
N ASP A 152 -19.13 -13.54 -3.80
CA ASP A 152 -19.44 -12.24 -3.18
C ASP A 152 -18.19 -11.56 -2.58
N ALA A 153 -17.27 -12.33 -2.00
CA ALA A 153 -16.06 -11.79 -1.40
C ALA A 153 -15.13 -11.18 -2.46
N ASP A 154 -15.01 -11.83 -3.61
CA ASP A 154 -14.20 -11.35 -4.74
C ASP A 154 -14.82 -10.14 -5.41
N LEU A 155 -16.15 -10.12 -5.52
CA LEU A 155 -16.90 -8.99 -6.05
C LEU A 155 -16.76 -7.76 -5.14
N MET A 156 -16.91 -7.92 -3.83
CA MET A 156 -16.74 -6.83 -2.86
C MET A 156 -15.34 -6.25 -2.90
N ARG A 157 -14.29 -7.09 -2.91
CA ARG A 157 -12.91 -6.64 -3.06
C ARG A 157 -12.68 -5.88 -4.36
N PHE A 158 -13.29 -6.32 -5.46
CA PHE A 158 -13.20 -5.62 -6.73
C PHE A 158 -13.87 -4.23 -6.66
N ILE A 159 -15.06 -4.15 -6.08
CA ILE A 159 -15.80 -2.90 -5.87
C ILE A 159 -14.98 -1.93 -5.00
N ASP A 160 -14.32 -2.41 -3.94
CA ASP A 160 -13.47 -1.58 -3.09
C ASP A 160 -12.29 -0.98 -3.88
N LEU A 161 -11.61 -1.78 -4.70
CA LEU A 161 -10.52 -1.30 -5.56
C LEU A 161 -10.99 -0.29 -6.60
N VAL A 162 -12.19 -0.49 -7.18
CA VAL A 162 -12.81 0.50 -8.08
C VAL A 162 -13.15 1.78 -7.33
N GLY A 163 -13.62 1.69 -6.08
CA GLY A 163 -13.87 2.86 -5.23
C GLY A 163 -12.60 3.66 -4.95
N ILE A 164 -11.47 2.99 -4.73
CA ILE A 164 -10.17 3.65 -4.59
C ILE A 164 -9.71 4.27 -5.91
N LEU A 165 -9.87 3.56 -7.04
CA LEU A 165 -9.56 4.13 -8.35
C LEU A 165 -10.37 5.43 -8.58
N SER A 166 -11.65 5.45 -8.21
CA SER A 166 -12.49 6.64 -8.33
C SER A 166 -12.00 7.85 -7.52
N VAL A 167 -11.21 7.65 -6.46
CA VAL A 167 -10.56 8.74 -5.70
C VAL A 167 -9.41 9.35 -6.51
N LEU A 168 -8.68 8.52 -7.27
CA LEU A 168 -7.56 8.97 -8.10
C LEU A 168 -8.01 9.54 -9.45
N ASP A 169 -8.91 8.81 -10.12
CA ASP A 169 -9.54 9.10 -11.41
C ASP A 169 -10.98 8.58 -11.42
N SER A 170 -11.94 9.49 -11.21
CA SER A 170 -13.37 9.16 -11.19
C SER A 170 -13.85 8.57 -12.51
N SER A 171 -13.36 9.07 -13.64
CA SER A 171 -13.75 8.58 -14.95
C SER A 171 -13.22 7.16 -15.20
N GLY A 172 -12.00 6.85 -14.74
CA GLY A 172 -11.45 5.49 -14.76
C GLY A 172 -12.27 4.50 -13.92
N GLY A 173 -12.65 4.91 -12.71
CA GLY A 173 -13.52 4.10 -11.84
C GLY A 173 -14.87 3.79 -12.47
N GLU A 174 -15.53 4.79 -13.08
CA GLU A 174 -16.80 4.61 -13.78
C GLU A 174 -16.71 3.65 -14.97
N ARG A 175 -15.64 3.76 -15.79
CA ARG A 175 -15.41 2.87 -16.93
C ARG A 175 -15.27 1.41 -16.48
N VAL A 176 -14.48 1.16 -15.43
CA VAL A 176 -14.25 -0.18 -14.90
C VAL A 176 -15.52 -0.75 -14.27
N ALA A 177 -16.27 0.06 -13.50
CA ALA A 177 -17.54 -0.36 -12.90
C ALA A 177 -18.55 -0.79 -13.96
N ALA A 178 -18.71 0.02 -15.02
CA ALA A 178 -19.59 -0.28 -16.14
C ALA A 178 -19.18 -1.56 -16.86
N LEU A 179 -17.88 -1.77 -17.08
CA LEU A 179 -17.35 -2.97 -17.73
C LEU A 179 -17.63 -4.26 -16.94
N ALA A 180 -17.55 -4.19 -15.61
CA ALA A 180 -17.84 -5.31 -14.72
C ALA A 180 -19.34 -5.49 -14.40
N ASN A 181 -20.21 -4.59 -14.90
CA ASN A 181 -21.63 -4.52 -14.55
C ASN A 181 -21.88 -4.43 -13.04
N VAL A 182 -21.06 -3.63 -12.34
CA VAL A 182 -21.20 -3.34 -10.92
C VAL A 182 -21.59 -1.88 -10.70
N ALA A 183 -22.25 -1.57 -9.58
CA ALA A 183 -22.53 -0.19 -9.22
C ALA A 183 -21.22 0.58 -9.04
N ALA A 184 -21.14 1.81 -9.58
CA ALA A 184 -20.00 2.68 -9.36
C ALA A 184 -19.84 2.92 -7.85
N ALA A 185 -18.72 2.46 -7.30
CA ALA A 185 -18.40 2.65 -5.90
C ALA A 185 -18.24 4.15 -5.63
N LYS A 186 -19.05 4.67 -4.70
CA LYS A 186 -18.79 6.02 -4.17
C LYS A 186 -17.44 6.00 -3.48
N PRO A 187 -16.60 7.05 -3.63
CA PRO A 187 -15.34 7.12 -2.91
C PRO A 187 -15.63 6.95 -1.41
N PRO A 188 -14.90 6.07 -0.70
CA PRO A 188 -15.14 5.84 0.70
C PRO A 188 -15.03 7.16 1.45
N VAL A 189 -16.10 7.57 2.13
CA VAL A 189 -16.07 8.72 3.03
C VAL A 189 -15.35 8.26 4.29
N ILE A 190 -14.04 8.48 4.33
CA ILE A 190 -13.22 8.11 5.49
C ILE A 190 -13.41 9.19 6.53
N LEU A 191 -14.44 9.03 7.34
CA LEU A 191 -14.64 9.79 8.56
C LEU A 191 -13.51 9.43 9.53
N PRO A 192 -12.77 10.40 10.08
CA PRO A 192 -11.74 10.12 11.07
C PRO A 192 -12.38 9.56 12.35
N PRO A 193 -11.63 8.75 13.13
CA PRO A 193 -12.12 8.15 14.36
C PRO A 193 -12.52 9.23 15.39
N ALA A 194 -13.46 8.92 16.27
CA ALA A 194 -13.95 9.86 17.28
C ALA A 194 -12.78 10.47 18.10
N PRO A 195 -12.81 11.78 18.39
CA PRO A 195 -11.68 12.48 18.99
C PRO A 195 -11.39 11.96 20.41
N SER A 196 -10.11 11.76 20.73
CA SER A 196 -9.66 11.40 22.09
C SER A 196 -9.39 12.62 22.99
N ALA A 197 -9.19 13.81 22.41
CA ALA A 197 -9.11 15.08 23.14
C ALA A 197 -9.23 16.27 22.18
N THR A 198 -10.00 17.30 22.55
CA THR A 198 -10.07 18.57 21.81
C THR A 198 -8.83 19.41 22.11
N ASP A 199 -8.02 19.68 21.08
CA ASP A 199 -6.82 20.51 21.23
C ASP A 199 -7.22 21.99 21.36
N ARG A 200 -6.81 22.66 22.46
CA ARG A 200 -7.20 24.06 22.75
C ARG A 200 -6.68 25.04 21.69
N ASN A 201 -5.63 24.67 20.96
CA ASN A 201 -5.03 25.53 19.93
C ASN A 201 -5.69 25.35 18.55
N LEU A 202 -6.60 24.38 18.39
CA LEU A 202 -7.21 24.09 17.10
C LEU A 202 -8.02 25.27 16.55
N ALA A 203 -8.72 26.02 17.41
CA ALA A 203 -9.48 27.19 16.98
C ALA A 203 -8.59 28.30 16.41
N GLN A 204 -7.42 28.53 17.01
CA GLN A 204 -6.46 29.51 16.51
C GLN A 204 -5.85 29.05 15.18
N LEU A 205 -5.56 27.76 15.07
CA LEU A 205 -5.03 27.14 13.87
C LEU A 205 -6.03 27.21 12.71
N VAL A 206 -7.30 26.89 12.95
CA VAL A 206 -8.37 27.03 11.95
C VAL A 206 -8.54 28.49 11.53
N GLY A 207 -8.48 29.43 12.48
CA GLY A 207 -8.49 30.86 12.18
C GLY A 207 -7.32 31.29 11.29
N ALA A 208 -6.11 30.81 11.57
CA ALA A 208 -4.92 31.05 10.77
C ALA A 208 -5.01 30.43 9.37
N ALA A 209 -5.54 29.21 9.26
CA ALA A 209 -5.80 28.52 8.00
C ALA A 209 -6.77 29.32 7.10
N ILE A 210 -7.89 29.76 7.67
CA ILE A 210 -8.89 30.58 6.95
C ILE A 210 -8.28 31.91 6.52
N GLY A 211 -7.51 32.57 7.41
CA GLY A 211 -6.81 33.81 7.08
C GLY A 211 -5.84 33.64 5.92
N ALA A 212 -4.97 32.64 6.00
CA ALA A 212 -3.99 32.32 4.97
C ALA A 212 -4.64 31.98 3.62
N ALA A 213 -5.73 31.21 3.63
CA ALA A 213 -6.48 30.87 2.42
C ALA A 213 -7.13 32.12 1.80
N ARG A 214 -7.73 32.99 2.62
CA ARG A 214 -8.36 34.23 2.16
C ARG A 214 -7.34 35.21 1.55
N GLU A 215 -6.15 35.25 2.10
CA GLU A 215 -5.03 36.09 1.62
C GLU A 215 -4.29 35.47 0.43
N GLY A 216 -4.60 34.22 0.06
CA GLY A 216 -3.88 33.48 -0.99
C GLY A 216 -2.43 33.14 -0.60
N ALA A 217 -2.10 33.16 0.69
CA ALA A 217 -0.76 32.97 1.21
C ALA A 217 -0.38 31.47 1.26
N ARG A 218 0.00 30.91 0.10
CA ARG A 218 0.28 29.46 -0.06
C ARG A 218 1.21 28.88 1.01
N GLY A 219 2.28 29.59 1.38
CA GLY A 219 3.21 29.15 2.41
C GLY A 219 2.59 29.06 3.81
N ALA A 220 1.76 30.03 4.17
CA ALA A 220 1.02 30.02 5.43
C ALA A 220 -0.07 28.94 5.44
N SER A 221 -0.73 28.70 4.30
CA SER A 221 -1.66 27.58 4.14
C SER A 221 -0.96 26.23 4.29
N ALA A 222 0.23 26.05 3.72
CA ALA A 222 1.01 24.83 3.91
C ALA A 222 1.42 24.61 5.38
N LEU A 223 1.86 25.67 6.07
CA LEU A 223 2.20 25.58 7.50
C LEU A 223 0.98 25.27 8.37
N ALA A 224 -0.17 25.87 8.07
CA ALA A 224 -1.43 25.57 8.77
C ALA A 224 -1.85 24.11 8.57
N ALA A 225 -1.66 23.57 7.36
CA ALA A 225 -1.91 22.17 7.07
C ALA A 225 -0.99 21.24 7.89
N ILE A 226 0.31 21.53 7.94
CA ILE A 226 1.29 20.75 8.74
C ILE A 226 0.96 20.84 10.23
N ALA A 227 0.61 22.03 10.73
CA ALA A 227 0.27 22.20 12.13
C ALA A 227 -1.01 21.42 12.53
N ALA A 228 -1.95 21.23 11.58
CA ALA A 228 -3.15 20.42 11.78
C ALA A 228 -2.90 18.91 11.64
N SER A 229 -1.81 18.49 11.00
CA SER A 229 -1.64 17.10 10.55
C SER A 229 -1.54 16.10 11.70
N ASP A 230 -0.94 16.49 12.82
CA ASP A 230 -0.79 15.64 14.00
C ASP A 230 -2.16 15.39 14.68
N ALA A 231 -2.94 16.45 14.90
CA ALA A 231 -4.31 16.31 15.42
C ALA A 231 -5.22 15.53 14.46
N ALA A 232 -5.07 15.75 13.15
CA ALA A 232 -5.77 14.99 12.11
C ALA A 232 -5.37 13.51 12.07
N ALA A 233 -4.10 13.18 12.34
CA ALA A 233 -3.61 11.81 12.46
C ALA A 233 -4.17 11.10 13.70
N ARG A 234 -4.41 11.85 14.79
CA ARG A 234 -5.11 11.37 15.99
C ARG A 234 -6.63 11.21 15.84
N GLY A 235 -7.19 11.60 14.70
CA GLY A 235 -8.62 11.45 14.40
C GLY A 235 -9.47 12.71 14.60
N ASP A 236 -8.90 13.88 14.84
CA ASP A 236 -9.72 15.08 14.95
C ASP A 236 -10.30 15.47 13.56
N ALA A 237 -11.63 15.44 13.45
CA ALA A 237 -12.34 15.72 12.21
C ALA A 237 -12.19 17.17 11.74
N VAL A 238 -12.11 18.12 12.67
CA VAL A 238 -11.96 19.54 12.36
C VAL A 238 -10.53 19.83 11.93
N ALA A 239 -9.54 19.25 12.62
CA ALA A 239 -8.14 19.32 12.19
C ALA A 239 -7.95 18.70 10.81
N TYR A 240 -8.60 17.56 10.55
CA TYR A 240 -8.53 16.89 9.25
C TYR A 240 -9.13 17.74 8.12
N ALA A 241 -10.32 18.31 8.33
CA ALA A 241 -10.93 19.22 7.36
C ALA A 241 -10.06 20.46 7.12
N ALA A 242 -9.56 21.08 8.19
CA ALA A 242 -8.68 22.25 8.10
C ALA A 242 -7.38 21.92 7.34
N MET A 243 -6.78 20.75 7.60
CA MET A 243 -5.60 20.27 6.90
C MET A 243 -5.85 20.09 5.40
N ILE A 244 -6.95 19.43 5.02
CA ILE A 244 -7.32 19.20 3.61
C ILE A 244 -7.47 20.53 2.87
N GLU A 245 -8.30 21.43 3.41
CA GLU A 245 -8.59 22.71 2.77
C GLU A 245 -7.33 23.60 2.70
N SER A 246 -6.47 23.54 3.72
CA SER A 246 -5.22 24.29 3.74
C SER A 246 -4.21 23.75 2.72
N PHE A 247 -4.08 22.43 2.55
CA PHE A 247 -3.27 21.87 1.48
C PHE A 247 -3.81 22.22 0.09
N ALA A 248 -5.14 22.19 -0.10
CA ALA A 248 -5.76 22.61 -1.35
C ALA A 248 -5.48 24.09 -1.65
N ALA A 249 -5.63 24.98 -0.66
CA ALA A 249 -5.30 26.40 -0.77
C ALA A 249 -3.81 26.65 -1.06
N ALA A 250 -2.92 25.78 -0.57
CA ALA A 250 -1.49 25.80 -0.89
C ALA A 250 -1.15 25.29 -2.30
N GLY A 251 -2.11 24.69 -3.01
CA GLY A 251 -1.88 24.02 -4.30
C GLY A 251 -1.24 22.64 -4.17
N LEU A 252 -1.36 21.99 -3.00
CA LEU A 252 -0.78 20.70 -2.66
C LEU A 252 -1.85 19.58 -2.58
N SER A 253 -2.89 19.69 -3.42
CA SER A 253 -4.02 18.75 -3.45
C SER A 253 -3.61 17.29 -3.73
N ASP A 254 -2.45 17.07 -4.34
CA ASP A 254 -1.92 15.72 -4.60
C ASP A 254 -1.53 15.01 -3.30
N ILE A 255 -1.05 15.74 -2.29
CA ILE A 255 -0.75 15.18 -0.95
C ILE A 255 -2.04 14.67 -0.30
N VAL A 256 -3.10 15.48 -0.37
CA VAL A 256 -4.43 15.13 0.15
C VAL A 256 -4.98 13.90 -0.56
N ARG A 257 -4.89 13.88 -1.90
CA ARG A 257 -5.36 12.74 -2.70
C ARG A 257 -4.63 11.46 -2.34
N ARG A 258 -3.32 11.51 -2.19
CA ARG A 258 -2.50 10.38 -1.74
C ARG A 258 -2.92 9.91 -0.35
N GLN A 259 -3.12 10.82 0.59
CA GLN A 259 -3.56 10.47 1.94
C GLN A 259 -4.96 9.82 1.96
N HIS A 260 -5.88 10.26 1.10
CA HIS A 260 -7.19 9.60 0.96
C HIS A 260 -7.05 8.18 0.44
N VAL A 261 -6.19 7.96 -0.56
CA VAL A 261 -5.91 6.62 -1.10
C VAL A 261 -5.26 5.73 -0.05
N GLU A 262 -4.26 6.24 0.68
CA GLU A 262 -3.60 5.53 1.78
C GLU A 262 -4.60 5.06 2.82
N ARG A 263 -5.50 5.96 3.25
CA ARG A 263 -6.54 5.60 4.22
C ARG A 263 -7.56 4.62 3.63
N ALA A 264 -7.93 4.77 2.36
CA ALA A 264 -8.90 3.90 1.70
C ALA A 264 -8.35 2.47 1.56
N ILE A 265 -7.06 2.36 1.21
CA ILE A 265 -6.33 1.10 1.18
C ILE A 265 -6.21 0.54 2.59
N ALA A 266 -5.84 1.34 3.60
CA ALA A 266 -5.74 0.88 4.98
C ALA A 266 -7.07 0.31 5.52
N ALA A 267 -8.21 0.84 5.05
CA ALA A 267 -9.54 0.32 5.39
C ALA A 267 -9.84 -1.07 4.78
N ILE A 268 -9.09 -1.50 3.76
CA ILE A 268 -9.17 -2.85 3.16
C ILE A 268 -8.38 -3.87 3.99
N TYR A 269 -7.45 -3.44 4.85
CA TYR A 269 -6.60 -4.31 5.69
C TYR A 269 -6.98 -4.34 7.21
N PRO A 270 -8.26 -4.35 7.63
CA PRO A 270 -8.60 -4.29 9.05
C PRO A 270 -8.19 -5.56 9.81
N GLU A 271 -8.14 -6.72 9.15
CA GLU A 271 -7.74 -8.00 9.75
C GLU A 271 -6.24 -8.08 10.07
N ALA A 272 -5.38 -7.46 9.26
CA ALA A 272 -3.93 -7.47 9.47
C ALA A 272 -3.53 -6.62 10.69
N ARG A 273 -4.24 -5.51 10.93
CA ARG A 273 -4.00 -4.64 12.10
C ARG A 273 -4.38 -5.33 13.42
N ALA A 274 -5.40 -6.18 13.42
CA ALA A 274 -5.79 -6.99 14.58
C ALA A 274 -4.73 -8.06 14.92
N ALA A 275 -4.08 -8.67 13.92
CA ALA A 275 -3.02 -9.66 14.13
C ALA A 275 -1.73 -9.04 14.70
N VAL A 276 -1.38 -7.82 14.30
CA VAL A 276 -0.23 -7.08 14.85
C VAL A 276 -0.52 -6.58 16.27
N ALA A 277 -1.74 -6.10 16.54
CA ALA A 277 -2.17 -5.68 17.88
C ALA A 277 -2.27 -6.85 18.88
N ALA A 278 -2.55 -8.06 18.39
CA ALA A 278 -2.60 -9.28 19.20
C ALA A 278 -1.21 -9.91 19.47
N GLY A 279 -0.11 -9.31 18.99
CA GLY A 279 1.22 -9.89 19.12
C GLY A 279 1.28 -11.27 18.47
N ALA A 280 1.03 -11.34 17.16
CA ALA A 280 1.09 -12.59 16.42
C ALA A 280 2.47 -13.26 16.62
N ALA A 281 2.45 -14.34 17.38
CA ALA A 281 3.52 -15.32 17.44
C ALA A 281 3.88 -15.75 16.02
N THR A 282 5.19 -15.91 15.81
CA THR A 282 5.83 -16.53 14.65
C THR A 282 4.93 -17.63 14.04
N PRO A 283 4.54 -17.54 12.76
CA PRO A 283 3.95 -18.70 12.10
C PRO A 283 5.01 -19.81 12.12
N ALA A 284 4.69 -20.90 12.79
CA ALA A 284 5.52 -22.09 12.81
C ALA A 284 5.81 -22.51 11.36
N SER A 285 7.10 -22.73 11.08
CA SER A 285 7.58 -23.30 9.83
C SER A 285 6.67 -24.44 9.38
N ALA A 286 6.25 -24.39 8.12
CA ALA A 286 5.62 -25.53 7.46
C ALA A 286 6.53 -26.76 7.65
N PRO A 287 5.98 -27.93 8.05
CA PRO A 287 6.76 -29.15 8.04
C PRO A 287 7.06 -29.51 6.59
N ASP A 288 8.35 -29.42 6.28
CA ASP A 288 8.98 -30.03 5.12
C ASP A 288 8.63 -31.52 5.10
N GLY A 289 8.03 -31.97 4.02
CA GLY A 289 7.42 -33.29 3.96
C GLY A 289 7.11 -33.69 2.53
N MET A 290 8.16 -33.98 1.75
CA MET A 290 8.02 -34.80 0.56
C MET A 290 7.41 -36.15 0.96
N VAL A 291 6.11 -36.32 0.73
CA VAL A 291 5.46 -37.62 0.89
C VAL A 291 5.69 -38.43 -0.39
N PRO A 292 6.39 -39.57 -0.36
CA PRO A 292 6.58 -40.41 -1.54
C PRO A 292 5.25 -41.04 -1.95
N ARG A 293 4.85 -40.87 -3.22
CA ARG A 293 3.69 -41.56 -3.81
C ARG A 293 3.93 -43.07 -3.85
N LEU A 294 3.36 -43.81 -2.90
CA LEU A 294 3.26 -45.27 -2.95
C LEU A 294 2.29 -45.69 -4.06
N LYS A 295 2.76 -46.55 -4.99
CA LYS A 295 1.90 -47.22 -5.98
C LYS A 295 0.97 -48.23 -5.29
N PRO A 296 -0.28 -48.38 -5.74
CA PRO A 296 -1.17 -49.41 -5.19
C PRO A 296 -0.67 -50.82 -5.52
N LYS A 297 -0.68 -51.71 -4.53
CA LYS A 297 -0.45 -53.15 -4.72
C LYS A 297 -1.60 -53.74 -5.53
N ARG A 298 -1.28 -54.50 -6.57
CA ARG A 298 -2.23 -55.39 -7.25
C ARG A 298 -2.61 -56.50 -6.27
N GLU A 299 -3.90 -56.65 -6.00
CA GLU A 299 -4.44 -57.87 -5.39
C GLU A 299 -4.46 -58.96 -6.46
N THR A 300 -3.83 -60.09 -6.14
CA THR A 300 -4.00 -61.40 -6.80
C THR A 300 -4.77 -62.28 -5.85
#